data_AF-A0A497S2M0-F1
#
_entry.id   AF-A0A497S2M0-F1
#
_cell.length_a   1.000
_cell.length_b   1.000
_cell.length_c   1.000
_cell.angle_alpha   90.00
_cell.angle_beta   90.00
_cell.angle_gamma   90.00
#
_symmetry.space_group_name_H-M   'P 1'
#
loop_
_entity.id
_entity.type
_entity.pdbx_description
1 polymer ?
#
loop_
_entity_poly.entity_id
_entity_poly.type
_entity_poly.pdbx_seq_one_letter_code
_entity_poly.pdbx_strand_id
1 'polypeptide(L)'
;MKNTSIPLGGILLIDKVEKSFDIFSEIFSGVGGKAKDFIGCVKLHVYNKLTHSVSTHQILETYPEELASYLGLKEMPSERSLYRTLERMGKYFPVIWTDIKI
;
A
#
# COMPACT_ATOMS: atom_id res chain seq x y z
N MET A 1 10.02 -23.51 5.69
CA MET A 1 9.74 -22.20 6.32
C MET A 1 10.91 -21.29 5.96
N LYS A 2 10.71 -20.29 5.10
CA LYS A 2 11.76 -19.32 4.75
C LYS A 2 11.81 -18.31 5.90
N ASN A 3 13.00 -18.05 6.44
CA ASN A 3 13.12 -17.07 7.53
C ASN A 3 12.91 -15.67 6.92
N THR A 4 11.86 -14.99 7.35
CA THR A 4 11.37 -13.77 6.72
C THR A 4 11.38 -12.65 7.77
N SER A 5 12.03 -11.54 7.43
CA SER A 5 12.07 -10.34 8.29
C SER A 5 11.13 -9.28 7.74
N ILE A 6 10.23 -8.78 8.58
CA ILE A 6 9.29 -7.70 8.23
C ILE A 6 9.62 -6.46 9.07
N PRO A 7 10.03 -5.34 8.44
CA PRO A 7 10.20 -4.05 9.11
C PRO A 7 8.91 -3.55 9.78
N LEU A 8 8.79 -3.70 11.09
CA LEU A 8 7.57 -3.31 11.83
C LEU A 8 7.36 -1.79 11.93
N GLY A 9 8.41 -0.97 11.80
CA GLY A 9 8.31 0.48 11.97
C GLY A 9 7.27 1.13 11.05
N GLY A 10 7.27 0.77 9.76
CA GLY A 10 6.29 1.28 8.79
C GLY A 10 4.85 0.83 9.11
N ILE A 11 4.68 -0.43 9.52
CA ILE A 11 3.38 -0.99 9.91
C ILE A 11 2.81 -0.21 11.11
N LEU A 12 3.61 -0.04 12.16
CA LEU A 12 3.16 0.66 13.38
C LEU A 12 2.76 2.11 13.11
N LEU A 13 3.47 2.80 12.21
CA LEU A 13 3.13 4.16 11.81
C LEU A 13 1.80 4.21 11.05
N ILE A 14 1.61 3.33 10.07
CA ILE A 14 0.34 3.22 9.31
C ILE A 14 -0.82 2.94 10.26
N ASP A 15 -0.67 1.96 11.15
CA ASP A 15 -1.69 1.58 12.13
C ASP A 15 -2.03 2.72 13.09
N LYS A 16 -1.02 3.42 13.60
CA LYS A 16 -1.22 4.53 14.54
C LYS A 16 -1.97 5.68 13.88
N VAL A 17 -1.58 6.04 12.65
CA VAL A 17 -2.19 7.13 11.89
C VAL A 17 -3.64 6.78 11.55
N GLU A 18 -3.91 5.55 11.09
CA GLU A 18 -5.27 5.10 10.84
C GLU A 18 -6.14 5.12 12.10
N LYS A 19 -5.66 4.54 13.21
CA LYS A 19 -6.45 4.50 14.46
C LYS A 19 -6.75 5.88 15.04
N SER A 20 -5.86 6.85 14.79
CA SER A 20 -5.98 8.19 15.39
C SER A 20 -6.80 9.15 14.53
N PHE A 21 -6.80 8.95 13.20
CA PHE A 21 -7.32 9.95 12.26
C PHE A 21 -8.14 9.36 11.10
N ASP A 22 -8.25 8.04 11.00
CA ASP A 22 -8.90 7.32 9.88
C ASP A 22 -8.44 7.81 8.49
N ILE A 23 -7.17 8.25 8.41
CA ILE A 23 -6.62 9.01 7.29
C ILE A 23 -6.77 8.28 5.95
N PHE A 24 -6.56 6.97 5.91
CA PHE A 24 -6.64 6.25 4.63
C PHE A 24 -8.09 6.10 4.19
N SER A 25 -8.99 5.80 5.12
CA SER A 25 -10.42 5.70 4.83
C SER A 25 -11.00 7.04 4.39
N GLU A 26 -10.66 8.12 5.09
CA GLU A 26 -11.18 9.46 4.81
C GLU A 26 -10.64 10.04 3.51
N ILE A 27 -9.30 10.07 3.35
CA ILE A 27 -8.67 10.68 2.15
C ILE A 27 -9.09 9.92 0.89
N PHE A 28 -9.10 8.59 0.95
CA PHE A 28 -9.43 7.78 -0.23
C PHE A 28 -10.90 7.39 -0.32
N SER A 29 -11.76 8.00 0.51
CA SER A 29 -13.20 7.85 0.41
C SER A 29 -13.66 8.23 -1.01
N GLY A 30 -14.42 7.33 -1.65
CA GLY A 30 -14.90 7.53 -3.02
C GLY A 30 -13.89 7.27 -4.14
N VAL A 31 -12.59 7.09 -3.87
CA VAL A 31 -11.58 6.77 -4.91
C VAL A 31 -11.52 5.27 -5.22
N GLY A 32 -11.71 4.44 -4.20
CA GLY A 32 -11.63 2.97 -4.34
C GLY A 32 -12.74 2.36 -5.20
N GLY A 33 -13.89 3.01 -5.32
CA GLY A 33 -15.06 2.46 -6.01
C GLY A 33 -15.46 1.08 -5.46
N LYS A 34 -15.55 0.07 -6.33
CA LYS A 34 -15.88 -1.33 -5.95
C LYS A 34 -14.67 -2.19 -5.60
N ALA A 35 -13.46 -1.63 -5.58
CA ALA A 35 -12.25 -2.43 -5.31
C ALA A 35 -12.12 -2.71 -3.81
N LYS A 36 -12.32 -3.99 -3.43
CA LYS A 36 -12.31 -4.45 -2.04
C LYS A 36 -10.96 -4.21 -1.35
N ASP A 37 -9.86 -4.34 -2.09
CA ASP A 37 -8.50 -4.31 -1.56
C ASP A 37 -7.81 -2.95 -1.75
N PHE A 38 -8.56 -1.91 -2.15
CA PHE A 38 -7.99 -0.62 -2.53
C PHE A 38 -7.16 0.00 -1.40
N ILE A 39 -7.72 0.08 -0.19
CA ILE A 39 -7.03 0.66 0.97
C ILE A 39 -5.79 -0.16 1.34
N GLY A 40 -5.88 -1.49 1.27
CA GLY A 40 -4.72 -2.35 1.55
C GLY A 40 -3.58 -2.15 0.54
N CYS A 41 -3.91 -1.99 -0.75
CA CYS A 41 -2.93 -1.63 -1.80
C CYS A 41 -2.32 -0.24 -1.57
N VAL A 42 -3.09 0.75 -1.11
CA VAL A 42 -2.59 2.08 -0.73
C VAL A 42 -1.59 1.93 0.43
N LYS A 43 -1.97 1.20 1.49
CA LYS A 43 -1.13 0.94 2.65
C LYS A 43 0.15 0.20 2.27
N LEU A 44 0.10 -0.73 1.31
CA LEU A 44 1.29 -1.41 0.77
C LEU A 44 2.24 -0.43 0.07
N HIS A 45 1.71 0.50 -0.70
CA HIS A 45 2.54 1.52 -1.35
C HIS A 45 3.17 2.48 -0.34
N VAL A 46 2.41 2.94 0.65
CA VAL A 46 2.94 3.78 1.73
C VAL A 46 3.97 3.03 2.56
N TYR A 47 3.72 1.76 2.89
CA TYR A 47 4.68 0.91 3.58
C TYR A 47 5.98 0.80 2.78
N ASN A 48 5.90 0.61 1.46
CA ASN A 48 7.08 0.63 0.60
C ASN A 48 7.85 1.93 0.73
N LYS A 49 7.18 3.09 0.67
CA LYS A 49 7.82 4.41 0.82
C LYS A 49 8.45 4.64 2.19
N LEU A 50 7.89 4.05 3.25
CA LEU A 50 8.42 4.15 4.61
C LEU A 50 9.57 3.17 4.91
N THR A 51 9.85 2.21 4.00
CA THR A 51 10.82 1.14 4.25
C THR A 51 11.91 1.09 3.18
N HIS A 52 11.76 0.28 2.14
CA HIS A 52 12.81 0.07 1.14
C HIS A 52 12.69 1.01 -0.07
N SER A 53 11.53 1.65 -0.25
CA SER A 53 11.21 2.56 -1.35
C SER A 53 11.63 2.03 -2.72
N VAL A 54 11.43 0.72 -2.95
CA VAL A 54 11.72 0.09 -4.25
C VAL A 54 10.73 0.57 -5.31
N SER A 55 11.06 0.31 -6.58
CA SER A 55 10.14 0.60 -7.67
C SER A 55 8.84 -0.20 -7.53
N THR A 56 7.73 0.33 -8.06
CA THR A 56 6.41 -0.30 -7.95
C THR A 56 6.38 -1.74 -8.45
N HIS A 57 7.12 -2.04 -9.52
CA HIS A 57 7.21 -3.39 -10.09
C HIS A 57 7.91 -4.39 -9.16
N GLN A 58 8.82 -3.91 -8.31
CA GLN A 58 9.57 -4.75 -7.37
C GLN A 58 8.85 -4.99 -6.05
N ILE A 59 7.75 -4.28 -5.76
CA ILE A 59 7.06 -4.35 -4.45
C ILE A 59 6.66 -5.80 -4.13
N LEU A 60 6.03 -6.50 -5.09
CA LEU A 60 5.52 -7.87 -4.87
C LEU A 60 6.64 -8.92 -4.77
N GLU A 61 7.83 -8.63 -5.29
CA GLU A 61 9.02 -9.50 -5.19
C GLU A 61 9.83 -9.22 -3.92
N THR A 62 9.76 -7.98 -3.42
CA THR A 62 10.54 -7.50 -2.27
C THR A 62 9.91 -7.93 -0.95
N TYR A 63 8.58 -7.85 -0.87
CA TYR A 63 7.86 -8.08 0.39
C TYR A 63 7.25 -9.47 0.46
N PRO A 64 7.29 -10.09 1.65
CA PRO A 64 6.75 -11.43 1.84
C PRO A 64 5.22 -11.42 1.96
N GLU A 65 4.58 -12.57 1.72
CA GLU A 65 3.11 -12.68 1.73
C GLU A 65 2.48 -12.34 3.09
N GLU A 66 3.19 -12.62 4.19
CA GLU A 66 2.74 -12.37 5.55
C GLU A 66 2.46 -10.88 5.81
N LEU A 67 3.09 -9.97 5.06
CA LEU A 67 2.86 -8.53 5.13
C LEU A 67 1.40 -8.17 4.84
N ALA A 68 0.72 -8.91 3.96
CA ALA A 68 -0.66 -8.64 3.54
C ALA A 68 -1.60 -8.49 4.75
N SER A 69 -1.49 -9.39 5.72
CA SER A 69 -2.34 -9.41 6.92
C SER A 69 -2.21 -8.13 7.76
N TYR A 70 -1.00 -7.58 7.89
CA TYR A 70 -0.74 -6.32 8.60
C TYR A 70 -1.33 -5.10 7.88
N LEU A 71 -1.57 -5.20 6.58
CA LEU A 71 -2.11 -4.11 5.77
C LEU A 71 -3.62 -4.23 5.54
N GLY A 72 -4.28 -5.18 6.22
CA GLY A 72 -5.72 -5.44 6.06
C GLY A 72 -6.07 -6.17 4.75
N LEU A 73 -5.09 -6.82 4.12
CA LEU A 73 -5.29 -7.64 2.94
C LEU A 73 -5.39 -9.11 3.32
N LYS A 74 -6.23 -9.87 2.60
CA LYS A 74 -6.32 -11.32 2.78
C LYS A 74 -5.08 -12.04 2.24
N GLU A 75 -4.55 -11.55 1.14
CA GLU A 75 -3.36 -12.05 0.44
C GLU A 75 -2.67 -10.88 -0.27
N MET A 76 -1.43 -11.07 -0.72
CA MET A 76 -0.76 -10.03 -1.50
C MET A 76 -1.54 -9.76 -2.80
N PRO A 77 -1.68 -8.48 -3.19
CA PRO A 77 -2.47 -8.14 -4.36
C PRO A 77 -1.72 -8.57 -5.61
N SER A 78 -2.48 -8.91 -6.66
CA SER A 78 -1.86 -9.07 -7.98
C SER A 78 -1.22 -7.76 -8.47
N GLU A 79 -0.20 -7.87 -9.31
CA GLU A 79 0.47 -6.73 -9.94
C GLU A 79 -0.54 -5.78 -10.60
N ARG A 80 -1.49 -6.35 -11.33
CA ARG A 80 -2.59 -5.61 -11.97
C ARG A 80 -3.45 -4.84 -10.97
N SER A 81 -3.76 -5.45 -9.82
CA SER A 81 -4.56 -4.80 -8.76
C SER A 81 -3.79 -3.66 -8.10
N LEU A 82 -2.50 -3.86 -7.84
CA LEU A 82 -1.61 -2.83 -7.30
C LEU A 82 -1.52 -1.65 -8.27
N TYR A 83 -1.17 -1.89 -9.54
CA TYR A 83 -0.98 -0.83 -10.53
C TYR A 83 -2.26 -0.03 -10.80
N ARG A 84 -3.42 -0.69 -10.85
CA ARG A 84 -4.70 0.00 -11.02
C ARG A 84 -5.06 0.88 -9.83
N THR A 85 -4.76 0.41 -8.62
CA THR A 85 -4.97 1.20 -7.40
C THR A 85 -4.12 2.46 -7.44
N LEU A 86 -2.85 2.28 -7.79
CA LEU A 86 -1.84 3.32 -7.92
C LEU A 86 -2.15 4.33 -9.03
N GLU A 87 -2.56 3.87 -10.20
CA GLU A 87 -3.01 4.73 -11.30
C GLU A 87 -4.22 5.58 -10.87
N ARG A 88 -5.17 4.98 -10.15
CA ARG A 88 -6.31 5.74 -9.60
C ARG A 88 -5.85 6.77 -8.59
N MET A 89 -5.00 6.39 -7.63
CA MET A 89 -4.44 7.34 -6.67
C MET A 89 -3.77 8.52 -7.38
N GLY A 90 -2.93 8.27 -8.40
CA GLY A 90 -2.27 9.32 -9.18
C GLY A 90 -3.23 10.26 -9.91
N LYS A 91 -4.41 9.77 -10.34
CA LYS A 91 -5.45 10.60 -10.98
C LYS A 91 -6.13 11.57 -10.00
N TYR A 92 -6.41 11.12 -8.78
CA TYR A 92 -7.14 11.92 -7.77
C TYR A 92 -6.19 12.72 -6.85
N PHE A 93 -4.97 12.22 -6.65
CA PHE A 93 -3.97 12.79 -5.74
C PHE A 93 -2.59 12.87 -6.42
N PRO A 94 -2.44 13.66 -7.50
CA PRO A 94 -1.21 13.73 -8.28
C PRO A 94 0.01 14.19 -7.47
N VAL A 95 -0.19 15.03 -6.45
CA VAL A 95 0.88 15.52 -5.56
C VAL A 95 1.44 14.40 -4.66
N ILE A 96 0.65 13.38 -4.35
CA ILE A 96 1.08 12.21 -3.56
C ILE A 96 1.88 11.22 -4.44
N TRP A 97 1.86 11.41 -5.76
CA TRP A 97 2.39 10.50 -6.79
C TRP A 97 3.75 10.91 -7.37
N THR A 98 4.66 11.49 -6.59
CA THR A 98 5.88 12.12 -7.15
C THR A 98 6.98 11.19 -7.67
N ASP A 99 6.77 9.86 -7.77
CA ASP A 99 7.84 8.90 -8.08
C ASP A 99 7.64 8.00 -9.32
N ILE A 100 6.74 8.33 -10.25
CA ILE A 100 6.69 7.63 -11.55
C ILE A 100 6.91 8.61 -12.70
N LYS A 101 8.16 8.67 -13.19
CA LYS A 101 8.39 8.91 -14.62
C LYS A 101 8.20 7.57 -15.33
N ILE A 102 7.13 7.46 -16.11
CA ILE A 102 6.92 6.39 -17.09
C ILE A 102 7.97 6.55 -18.19
#